data_AF-A0A7M7MUI0-F1
#
_entry.id   AF-A0A7M7MUI0-F1
#
_cell.length_a   1.000
_cell.length_b   1.000
_cell.length_c   1.000
_cell.angle_alpha   90.00
_cell.angle_beta   90.00
_cell.angle_gamma   90.00
#
_symmetry.space_group_name_H-M   'P 1'
#
loop_
_entity.id
_entity.type
_entity.pdbx_description
1 polymer ?
#
loop_
_entity_poly.entity_id
_entity_poly.type
_entity_poly.pdbx_seq_one_letter_code
_entity_poly.pdbx_strand_id
1 'polypeptide(L)'
;MSLSTARPLVTIYTDKNESSGDTISLPAVFKAPIRPDIVNFVHQQVSKNSRQPYCVSKEAGHQTSAESWGTGRAVARIPRVRGGGTHRSGQGAFGNMCRGGRMFAPTKPWRRWHRRINVNQKRYAMVSAIAASGVPALVQSKGHMVQEIPELPLVVSDKIQEYNKTKQAVIFLRRIKAWNDIQKVYKSQRFRAGKGKMRNRRRIQRRGPLIVYHQDQGIRKAFRNIPGVDLMNINKMNLLKLAPGGHVGRFVIWTKSAFEKLDALYGTWRKESQLKADYNLPFPKMMNTDLSRLLKSQEIRKVLRAPRKKVVRRVKKLNPLSNTRAMLRLNPYAAVLKRAAILTARKRQQERELALAEKRGVKLPKSTPAVKTKLLLERRRKQILAARAAKPKKAVKAKSATSAAKPAKTTKASEKSAKSSQKAAPAKK
;
A
#
# COMPACT_ATOMS: atom_id res chain seq x y z
N MET A 1 6.45 14.42 -12.45
CA MET A 1 7.65 15.25 -12.40
C MET A 1 7.14 16.67 -12.43
N SER A 2 7.38 17.44 -11.38
CA SER A 2 7.16 18.88 -11.45
C SER A 2 8.04 19.44 -12.56
N LEU A 3 7.64 20.56 -13.15
CA LEU A 3 8.50 21.35 -14.05
C LEU A 3 9.86 21.73 -13.42
N SER A 4 10.06 21.51 -12.11
CA SER A 4 11.17 22.03 -11.31
C SER A 4 12.38 21.11 -11.13
N THR A 5 12.37 19.85 -11.56
CA THR A 5 13.50 18.91 -11.34
C THR A 5 14.21 18.46 -12.61
N ALA A 6 13.93 19.11 -13.73
CA ALA A 6 14.57 18.82 -15.00
C ALA A 6 15.72 19.81 -15.24
N ARG A 7 16.95 19.31 -15.36
CA ARG A 7 18.06 20.11 -15.87
C ARG A 7 17.68 20.61 -17.27
N PRO A 8 17.75 21.93 -17.54
CA PRO A 8 17.34 22.46 -18.84
C PRO A 8 18.31 22.06 -19.95
N LEU A 9 19.59 21.90 -19.62
CA LEU A 9 20.66 21.49 -20.51
C LEU A 9 21.24 20.16 -20.04
N VAL A 10 21.57 19.29 -20.99
CA VAL A 10 22.20 17.98 -20.78
C VAL A 10 23.57 18.00 -21.45
N THR A 11 24.58 17.49 -20.76
CA THR A 11 25.94 17.40 -21.32
C THR A 11 26.08 16.22 -22.27
N ILE A 12 26.79 16.44 -23.38
CA ILE A 12 27.08 15.39 -24.35
C ILE A 12 28.44 14.79 -24.04
N TYR A 13 28.50 13.46 -23.86
CA TYR A 13 29.73 12.74 -23.58
C TYR A 13 30.36 12.16 -24.84
N THR A 14 31.68 12.23 -24.92
CA THR A 14 32.48 11.54 -25.93
C THR A 14 32.52 10.03 -25.63
N ASP A 15 33.02 9.24 -26.57
CA ASP A 15 33.24 7.80 -26.37
C ASP A 15 34.34 7.48 -25.33
N LYS A 16 35.09 8.50 -24.91
CA LYS A 16 36.08 8.43 -23.84
C LYS A 16 35.52 8.71 -22.44
N ASN A 17 34.22 9.00 -22.32
CA ASN A 17 33.56 9.43 -21.07
C ASN A 17 34.04 10.81 -20.58
N GLU A 18 34.39 11.69 -21.51
CA GLU A 18 34.71 13.10 -21.26
C GLU A 18 33.55 13.96 -21.75
N SER A 19 33.31 15.11 -21.11
CA SER A 19 32.36 16.10 -21.62
C SER A 19 32.89 16.66 -22.94
N SER A 20 32.10 16.60 -24.01
CA SER A 20 32.48 17.11 -25.33
C SER A 20 32.55 18.64 -25.42
N GLY A 21 32.12 19.36 -24.36
CA GLY A 21 31.92 20.82 -24.38
C GLY A 21 30.53 21.23 -24.90
N ASP A 22 29.92 20.40 -25.75
CA ASP A 22 28.56 20.61 -26.26
C ASP A 22 27.50 20.30 -25.20
N THR A 23 26.45 21.12 -25.19
CA THR A 23 25.23 20.89 -24.42
C THR A 23 24.01 20.88 -25.32
N ILE A 24 22.98 20.14 -24.90
CA ILE A 24 21.71 20.02 -25.61
C ILE A 24 20.55 20.32 -24.67
N SER A 25 19.53 21.02 -25.17
CA SER A 25 18.32 21.27 -24.39
C SER A 25 17.58 19.97 -24.10
N LEU A 26 17.12 19.76 -22.87
CA LEU A 26 16.33 18.59 -22.50
C LEU A 26 14.97 18.60 -23.23
N PRO A 27 14.68 17.56 -24.06
CA PRO A 27 13.42 17.44 -24.77
C PRO A 27 12.21 17.48 -23.84
N ALA A 28 11.12 18.10 -24.27
CA ALA A 28 9.92 18.29 -23.44
C ALA A 28 9.29 16.96 -23.00
N VAL A 29 9.49 15.90 -23.78
CA VAL A 29 9.04 14.53 -23.47
C VAL A 29 9.56 14.01 -22.13
N PHE A 30 10.74 14.45 -21.66
CA PHE A 30 11.27 14.03 -20.36
C PHE A 30 10.54 14.67 -19.17
N LYS A 31 9.84 15.77 -19.40
CA LYS A 31 9.02 16.48 -18.39
C LYS A 31 7.57 15.97 -18.36
N ALA A 32 7.21 15.04 -19.24
CA ALA A 32 5.85 14.53 -19.32
C ALA A 32 5.43 13.73 -18.07
N PRO A 33 4.12 13.62 -17.79
CA PRO A 33 3.61 12.85 -16.65
C PRO A 33 3.98 11.36 -16.76
N ILE A 34 4.53 10.82 -15.67
CA ILE A 34 4.86 9.39 -15.55
C ILE A 34 3.62 8.68 -15.00
N ARG A 35 2.95 7.88 -15.85
CA ARG A 35 1.75 7.09 -15.50
C ARG A 35 2.04 5.58 -15.55
N PRO A 36 2.54 4.97 -14.45
CA PRO A 36 2.91 3.55 -14.45
C PRO A 36 1.71 2.62 -14.68
N ASP A 37 0.50 3.04 -14.29
CA ASP A 37 -0.76 2.36 -14.55
C ASP A 37 -1.05 2.23 -16.04
N ILE A 38 -0.93 3.33 -16.80
CA ILE A 38 -1.12 3.34 -18.26
C ILE A 38 -0.03 2.50 -18.93
N VAL A 39 1.23 2.64 -18.49
CA VAL A 39 2.35 1.85 -19.03
C VAL A 39 2.12 0.36 -18.84
N ASN A 40 1.73 -0.07 -17.63
CA ASN A 40 1.48 -1.48 -17.35
C ASN A 40 0.29 -2.01 -18.16
N PHE A 41 -0.82 -1.26 -18.24
CA PHE A 41 -1.98 -1.62 -19.03
C PHE A 41 -1.61 -1.81 -20.51
N VAL A 42 -0.98 -0.82 -21.12
CA VAL A 42 -0.58 -0.88 -22.53
C VAL A 42 0.43 -2.00 -22.76
N HIS A 43 1.44 -2.15 -21.90
CA HIS A 43 2.43 -3.22 -22.00
C HIS A 43 1.75 -4.60 -22.00
N GLN A 44 0.80 -4.84 -21.08
CA GLN A 44 0.07 -6.09 -21.00
C GLN A 44 -0.71 -6.40 -22.29
N GLN A 45 -1.36 -5.39 -22.89
CA GLN A 45 -2.11 -5.60 -24.13
C GLN A 45 -1.17 -5.79 -25.34
N VAL A 46 -0.09 -5.01 -25.46
CA VAL A 46 0.90 -5.14 -26.55
C VAL A 46 1.58 -6.51 -26.48
N SER A 47 1.93 -6.99 -25.28
CA SER A 47 2.58 -8.29 -25.09
C SER A 47 1.68 -9.46 -25.50
N LYS A 48 0.35 -9.31 -25.48
CA LYS A 48 -0.57 -10.35 -25.97
C LYS A 48 -0.51 -10.50 -27.50
N ASN A 49 -0.15 -9.44 -28.23
CA ASN A 49 -0.16 -9.42 -29.69
C ASN A 49 1.00 -10.21 -30.32
N SER A 50 2.04 -10.58 -29.56
CA SER A 50 3.14 -11.42 -30.06
C SER A 50 2.92 -12.91 -29.78
N ARG A 51 1.73 -13.31 -29.31
CA ARG A 51 1.43 -14.70 -28.95
C ARG A 51 0.97 -15.46 -30.20
N GLN A 52 1.51 -16.66 -30.38
CA GLN A 52 1.02 -17.60 -31.39
C GLN A 52 -0.21 -18.35 -30.84
N PRO A 53 -1.30 -18.47 -31.63
CA PRO A 53 -2.44 -19.31 -31.27
C PRO A 53 -2.02 -20.76 -31.02
N TYR A 54 -2.68 -21.41 -30.07
CA TYR A 54 -2.55 -22.84 -29.85
C TYR A 54 -3.92 -23.44 -29.53
N CYS A 55 -4.17 -24.65 -30.01
CA CYS A 55 -5.40 -25.40 -29.76
C CYS A 55 -5.12 -26.90 -29.69
N VAL A 56 -6.06 -27.66 -29.14
CA VAL A 56 -6.10 -29.12 -29.27
C VAL A 56 -6.70 -29.51 -30.61
N SER A 57 -6.41 -30.72 -31.11
CA SER A 57 -7.09 -31.24 -32.30
C SER A 57 -8.60 -31.28 -32.08
N LYS A 58 -9.38 -30.91 -33.11
CA LYS A 58 -10.85 -30.91 -33.07
C LYS A 58 -11.40 -32.32 -32.85
N GLU A 59 -10.70 -33.33 -33.38
CA GLU A 59 -11.11 -34.74 -33.35
C GLU A 59 -10.54 -35.52 -32.15
N ALA A 60 -9.73 -34.87 -31.30
CA ALA A 60 -9.16 -35.51 -30.14
C ALA A 60 -10.24 -36.05 -29.21
N GLY A 61 -10.20 -37.36 -28.94
CA GLY A 61 -11.19 -38.06 -28.12
C GLY A 61 -12.53 -38.30 -28.81
N HIS A 62 -12.66 -37.99 -30.12
CA HIS A 62 -13.85 -38.22 -30.95
C HIS A 62 -13.66 -39.29 -32.04
N GLN A 63 -12.45 -39.80 -32.22
CA GLN A 63 -12.13 -40.81 -33.24
C GLN A 63 -12.72 -42.20 -32.94
N THR A 64 -13.10 -42.46 -31.69
CA THR A 64 -13.60 -43.77 -31.26
C THR A 64 -15.12 -43.86 -31.41
N SER A 65 -15.62 -44.89 -32.10
CA SER A 65 -17.05 -45.21 -32.11
C SER A 65 -17.45 -45.83 -30.76
N ALA A 66 -18.38 -45.17 -30.07
CA ALA A 66 -18.81 -45.56 -28.73
C ALA A 66 -20.25 -45.11 -28.47
N GLU A 67 -21.02 -45.96 -27.80
CA GLU A 67 -22.40 -45.68 -27.43
C GLU A 67 -22.63 -46.03 -25.97
N SER A 68 -23.59 -45.36 -25.33
CA SER A 68 -23.95 -45.71 -23.95
C SER A 68 -24.70 -47.04 -23.95
N TRP A 69 -24.37 -47.92 -23.02
CA TRP A 69 -25.10 -49.18 -22.84
C TRP A 69 -26.46 -49.00 -22.13
N GLY A 70 -26.82 -47.78 -21.74
CA GLY A 70 -28.04 -47.50 -20.99
C GLY A 70 -27.96 -47.95 -19.54
N THR A 71 -29.12 -48.17 -18.92
CA THR A 71 -29.26 -48.69 -17.56
C THR A 71 -29.29 -50.21 -17.52
N GLY A 72 -29.27 -50.81 -16.32
CA GLY A 72 -29.49 -52.25 -16.14
C GLY A 72 -28.26 -53.15 -16.31
N ARG A 73 -27.07 -52.58 -16.52
CA ARG A 73 -25.80 -53.33 -16.69
C ARG A 73 -24.82 -53.20 -15.53
N ALA A 74 -25.28 -52.76 -14.34
CA ALA A 74 -24.45 -52.47 -13.15
C ALA A 74 -23.21 -51.59 -13.42
N VAL A 75 -23.27 -50.74 -14.45
CA VAL A 75 -22.16 -49.95 -14.96
C VAL A 75 -22.65 -48.54 -15.30
N ALA A 76 -21.80 -47.52 -15.12
CA ALA A 76 -22.15 -46.12 -15.40
C ALA A 76 -22.57 -45.89 -16.86
N ARG A 77 -23.53 -44.99 -17.07
CA ARG A 77 -24.18 -44.66 -18.37
C ARG A 77 -23.30 -43.89 -19.36
N ILE A 78 -21.98 -43.92 -19.20
CA ILE A 78 -21.05 -43.24 -20.10
C ILE A 78 -20.91 -44.02 -21.42
N PRO A 79 -20.71 -43.36 -22.58
CA PRO A 79 -20.45 -44.07 -23.82
C PRO A 79 -19.24 -45.00 -23.71
N ARG A 80 -19.37 -46.21 -24.25
CA ARG A 80 -18.35 -47.27 -24.21
C ARG A 80 -17.99 -47.76 -25.60
N VAL A 81 -16.71 -48.07 -25.80
CA VAL A 81 -16.19 -48.54 -27.10
C VAL A 81 -16.82 -49.88 -27.46
N ARG A 82 -17.33 -49.98 -28.69
CA ARG A 82 -17.96 -51.20 -29.24
C ARG A 82 -16.90 -52.25 -29.59
N GLY A 83 -17.33 -53.51 -29.75
CA GLY A 83 -16.46 -54.64 -30.12
C GLY A 83 -16.05 -55.53 -28.94
N GLY A 84 -15.14 -56.47 -29.19
CA GLY A 84 -14.61 -57.44 -28.22
C GLY A 84 -13.15 -57.80 -28.55
N GLY A 85 -12.51 -58.62 -27.71
CA GLY A 85 -11.16 -59.15 -27.99
C GLY A 85 -9.99 -58.18 -27.81
N THR A 86 -10.22 -56.93 -27.38
CA THR A 86 -9.14 -55.99 -27.04
C THR A 86 -9.37 -55.37 -25.65
N HIS A 87 -8.29 -54.98 -24.97
CA HIS A 87 -8.39 -54.27 -23.68
C HIS A 87 -9.11 -52.92 -23.78
N ARG A 88 -9.29 -52.37 -24.99
CA ARG A 88 -9.97 -51.08 -25.20
C ARG A 88 -11.49 -51.23 -25.29
N SER A 89 -12.00 -52.39 -25.73
CA SER A 89 -13.43 -52.68 -25.84
C SER A 89 -14.13 -52.57 -24.48
N GLY A 90 -15.31 -51.96 -24.43
CA GLY A 90 -16.09 -51.77 -23.20
C GLY A 90 -15.59 -50.66 -22.25
N GLN A 91 -14.44 -50.03 -22.52
CA GLN A 91 -13.97 -48.88 -21.73
C GLN A 91 -14.74 -47.59 -22.07
N GLY A 92 -14.80 -46.65 -21.13
CA GLY A 92 -15.42 -45.34 -21.34
C GLY A 92 -14.75 -44.51 -22.45
N ALA A 93 -15.55 -43.71 -23.15
CA ALA A 93 -15.13 -42.85 -24.26
C ALA A 93 -15.88 -41.50 -24.23
N PHE A 94 -15.43 -40.54 -25.05
CA PHE A 94 -15.92 -39.16 -25.22
C PHE A 94 -15.87 -38.24 -23.98
N GLY A 95 -16.24 -38.72 -22.79
CA GLY A 95 -16.34 -37.90 -21.58
C GLY A 95 -15.00 -37.31 -21.13
N ASN A 96 -15.02 -36.12 -20.54
CA ASN A 96 -13.84 -35.44 -20.00
C ASN A 96 -13.27 -36.09 -18.73
N MET A 97 -14.05 -36.95 -18.07
CA MET A 97 -13.62 -37.82 -16.99
C MET A 97 -13.05 -39.16 -17.48
N CYS A 98 -13.18 -39.48 -18.78
CA CYS A 98 -12.66 -40.72 -19.34
C CYS A 98 -11.20 -40.58 -19.77
N ARG A 99 -10.39 -41.61 -19.51
CA ARG A 99 -9.04 -41.74 -20.09
C ARG A 99 -9.15 -41.84 -21.62
N GLY A 100 -8.43 -40.98 -22.33
CA GLY A 100 -8.49 -40.91 -23.80
C GLY A 100 -9.75 -40.24 -24.37
N GLY A 101 -10.64 -39.72 -23.51
CA GLY A 101 -11.78 -38.90 -23.92
C GLY A 101 -11.39 -37.45 -24.26
N ARG A 102 -12.37 -36.65 -24.70
CA ARG A 102 -12.12 -35.24 -25.05
C ARG A 102 -12.12 -34.37 -23.79
N MET A 103 -11.34 -33.29 -23.78
CA MET A 103 -11.43 -32.30 -22.69
C MET A 103 -12.72 -31.48 -22.75
N PHE A 104 -13.22 -31.05 -21.58
CA PHE A 104 -14.28 -30.04 -21.52
C PHE A 104 -13.77 -28.68 -22.03
N ALA A 105 -14.60 -27.98 -22.80
CA ALA A 105 -14.27 -26.69 -23.42
C ALA A 105 -12.88 -26.66 -24.11
N PRO A 106 -12.66 -27.51 -25.13
CA PRO A 106 -11.36 -27.62 -25.79
C PRO A 106 -10.90 -26.28 -26.35
N THR A 107 -9.62 -25.96 -26.15
CA THR A 107 -9.04 -24.72 -26.65
C THR A 107 -9.27 -24.57 -28.16
N LYS A 108 -9.75 -23.40 -28.58
CA LYS A 108 -10.09 -23.10 -29.98
C LYS A 108 -9.11 -22.09 -30.58
N PRO A 109 -8.81 -22.19 -31.89
CA PRO A 109 -7.89 -21.28 -32.54
C PRO A 109 -8.40 -19.83 -32.53
N TRP A 110 -9.71 -19.61 -32.66
CA TRP A 110 -10.36 -18.28 -32.68
C TRP A 110 -10.48 -17.60 -31.31
N ARG A 111 -9.79 -18.08 -30.26
CA ARG A 111 -9.65 -17.34 -29.00
C ARG A 111 -9.11 -15.94 -29.30
N ARG A 112 -9.64 -14.90 -28.64
CA ARG A 112 -9.16 -13.52 -28.84
C ARG A 112 -7.77 -13.29 -28.23
N TRP A 113 -6.73 -13.60 -28.99
CA TRP A 113 -5.31 -13.40 -28.64
C TRP A 113 -4.91 -11.93 -28.70
N HIS A 114 -5.23 -11.28 -29.83
CA HIS A 114 -4.83 -9.91 -30.12
C HIS A 114 -5.75 -8.88 -29.46
N ARG A 115 -5.16 -7.75 -29.09
CA ARG A 115 -5.82 -6.63 -28.42
C ARG A 115 -5.43 -5.34 -29.14
N ARG A 116 -6.44 -4.69 -29.72
CA ARG A 116 -6.34 -3.32 -30.24
C ARG A 116 -6.21 -2.37 -29.06
N ILE A 117 -5.36 -1.37 -29.19
CA ILE A 117 -5.10 -0.36 -28.17
C ILE A 117 -5.11 0.99 -28.88
N ASN A 118 -5.72 1.99 -28.25
CA ASN A 118 -5.81 3.33 -28.80
C ASN A 118 -4.42 3.90 -29.04
N VAL A 119 -4.24 4.55 -30.19
CA VAL A 119 -2.94 5.11 -30.60
C VAL A 119 -2.44 6.12 -29.56
N ASN A 120 -3.32 7.00 -29.09
CA ASN A 120 -2.96 7.99 -28.08
C ASN A 120 -2.55 7.34 -26.73
N GLN A 121 -3.23 6.28 -26.29
CA GLN A 121 -2.82 5.55 -25.08
C GLN A 121 -1.43 4.90 -25.23
N LYS A 122 -1.12 4.34 -26.42
CA LYS A 122 0.23 3.83 -26.70
C LYS A 122 1.26 4.95 -26.63
N ARG A 123 0.97 6.10 -27.27
CA ARG A 123 1.87 7.27 -27.27
C ARG A 123 2.07 7.81 -25.83
N TYR A 124 1.01 7.88 -25.02
CA TYR A 124 1.10 8.25 -23.61
C TYR A 124 2.05 7.31 -22.83
N ALA A 125 1.86 5.99 -22.96
CA ALA A 125 2.72 5.01 -22.30
C ALA A 125 4.20 5.16 -22.72
N MET A 126 4.45 5.42 -24.01
CA MET A 126 5.80 5.65 -24.53
C MET A 126 6.45 6.88 -23.90
N VAL A 127 5.72 8.01 -23.88
CA VAL A 127 6.20 9.26 -23.30
C VAL A 127 6.45 9.11 -21.79
N SER A 128 5.54 8.48 -21.04
CA SER A 128 5.76 8.19 -19.62
C SER A 128 6.99 7.31 -19.38
N ALA A 129 7.29 6.36 -20.25
CA ALA A 129 8.46 5.49 -20.13
C ALA A 129 9.77 6.25 -20.43
N ILE A 130 9.77 7.15 -21.41
CA ILE A 130 10.92 8.02 -21.73
C ILE A 130 11.19 8.98 -20.57
N ALA A 131 10.16 9.67 -20.06
CA ALA A 131 10.28 10.55 -18.89
C ALA A 131 10.89 9.82 -17.69
N ALA A 132 10.42 8.60 -17.42
CA ALA A 132 10.96 7.79 -16.34
C ALA A 132 12.43 7.34 -16.52
N SER A 133 12.94 7.25 -17.76
CA SER A 133 14.37 6.92 -17.98
C SER A 133 15.32 8.06 -17.61
N GLY A 134 14.82 9.30 -17.54
CA GLY A 134 15.60 10.45 -17.08
C GLY A 134 15.62 10.61 -15.56
N VAL A 135 14.92 9.77 -14.79
CA VAL A 135 14.83 9.87 -13.33
C VAL A 135 15.73 8.82 -12.66
N PRO A 136 16.86 9.21 -12.03
CA PRO A 136 17.81 8.28 -11.44
C PRO A 136 17.17 7.29 -10.46
N ALA A 137 16.28 7.79 -9.59
CA ALA A 137 15.60 6.96 -8.60
C ALA A 137 14.75 5.84 -9.24
N LEU A 138 14.07 6.12 -10.35
CA LEU A 138 13.26 5.12 -11.05
C LEU A 138 14.16 4.08 -11.74
N VAL A 139 15.26 4.52 -12.34
CA VAL A 139 16.25 3.64 -12.98
C VAL A 139 16.93 2.70 -11.98
N GLN A 140 17.33 3.24 -10.83
CA GLN A 140 17.90 2.47 -9.73
C GLN A 140 16.87 1.50 -9.11
N SER A 141 15.62 1.93 -8.92
CA SER A 141 14.55 1.07 -8.36
C SER A 141 14.28 -0.18 -9.20
N LYS A 142 14.47 -0.10 -10.52
CA LYS A 142 14.39 -1.26 -11.42
C LYS A 142 15.56 -2.23 -11.25
N GLY A 143 16.66 -1.75 -10.67
CA GLY A 143 17.86 -2.52 -10.40
C GLY A 143 18.96 -2.35 -11.43
N HIS A 144 18.99 -1.26 -12.21
CA HIS A 144 20.16 -0.94 -13.01
C HIS A 144 21.30 -0.39 -12.15
N MET A 145 22.54 -0.78 -12.45
CA MET A 145 23.74 -0.28 -11.76
C MET A 145 24.21 1.02 -12.42
N VAL A 146 23.79 2.16 -11.89
CA VAL A 146 24.03 3.50 -12.48
C VAL A 146 24.76 4.46 -11.54
N GLN A 147 25.40 3.95 -10.48
CA GLN A 147 26.04 4.76 -9.43
C GLN A 147 27.25 5.57 -9.94
N GLU A 148 28.02 5.00 -10.85
CA GLU A 148 29.24 5.60 -11.42
C GLU A 148 28.97 6.38 -12.72
N ILE A 149 27.71 6.43 -13.17
CA ILE A 149 27.34 7.11 -14.41
C ILE A 149 27.26 8.61 -14.15
N PRO A 150 27.85 9.45 -15.00
CA PRO A 150 28.01 10.87 -14.69
C PRO A 150 26.69 11.65 -14.70
N GLU A 151 25.76 11.31 -15.62
CA GLU A 151 24.48 12.01 -15.77
C GLU A 151 23.37 11.08 -16.28
N LEU A 152 22.12 11.36 -15.88
CA LEU A 152 20.91 10.82 -16.50
C LEU A 152 19.96 11.98 -16.86
N PRO A 153 19.37 12.01 -18.07
CA PRO A 153 19.56 11.06 -19.17
C PRO A 153 20.97 11.13 -19.77
N LEU A 154 21.55 9.96 -20.09
CA LEU A 154 22.90 9.88 -20.64
C LEU A 154 22.87 10.08 -22.16
N VAL A 155 23.51 11.15 -22.63
CA VAL A 155 23.64 11.49 -24.05
C VAL A 155 25.10 11.38 -24.48
N VAL A 156 25.32 10.72 -25.61
CA VAL A 156 26.65 10.42 -26.15
C VAL A 156 26.79 10.88 -27.59
N SER A 157 28.02 11.19 -28.02
CA SER A 157 28.33 11.64 -29.37
C SER A 157 27.90 10.64 -30.45
N ASP A 158 27.58 11.14 -31.66
CA ASP A 158 27.09 10.29 -32.75
C ASP A 158 28.13 9.32 -33.33
N LYS A 159 29.43 9.50 -33.00
CA LYS A 159 30.52 8.59 -33.40
C LYS A 159 30.26 7.12 -33.05
N ILE A 160 29.44 6.85 -32.04
CA ILE A 160 29.08 5.48 -31.61
C ILE A 160 28.22 4.76 -32.66
N GLN A 161 27.55 5.51 -33.54
CA GLN A 161 26.73 4.95 -34.63
C GLN A 161 27.59 4.21 -35.67
N GLU A 162 28.84 4.66 -35.85
CA GLU A 162 29.84 4.15 -36.82
C GLU A 162 30.59 2.90 -36.33
N TYR A 163 30.35 2.46 -35.08
CA TYR A 163 31.06 1.31 -34.54
C TYR A 163 30.71 0.02 -35.27
N ASN A 164 31.75 -0.63 -35.81
CA ASN A 164 31.61 -1.87 -36.58
C ASN A 164 32.01 -3.12 -35.80
N LYS A 165 32.85 -2.98 -34.76
CA LYS A 165 33.40 -4.11 -33.99
C LYS A 165 32.87 -4.12 -32.56
N THR A 166 32.51 -5.30 -32.05
CA THR A 166 32.08 -5.49 -30.65
C THR A 166 33.15 -5.08 -29.64
N LYS A 167 34.44 -5.20 -29.98
CA LYS A 167 35.55 -4.76 -29.13
C LYS A 167 35.46 -3.26 -28.82
N GLN A 168 35.15 -2.42 -29.83
CA GLN A 168 34.96 -0.97 -29.66
C GLN A 168 33.77 -0.69 -28.75
N ALA A 169 32.63 -1.35 -28.99
CA ALA A 169 31.42 -1.22 -28.18
C ALA A 169 31.65 -1.59 -26.70
N VAL A 170 32.41 -2.65 -26.41
CA VAL A 170 32.75 -3.06 -25.04
C VAL A 170 33.66 -2.05 -24.36
N ILE A 171 34.68 -1.53 -25.07
CA ILE A 171 35.58 -0.49 -24.54
C ILE A 171 34.77 0.75 -24.16
N PHE A 172 33.88 1.20 -25.04
CA PHE A 172 32.98 2.32 -24.80
C PHE A 172 32.11 2.12 -23.55
N LEU A 173 31.42 0.98 -23.42
CA LEU A 173 30.55 0.69 -22.28
C LEU A 173 31.30 0.61 -20.94
N ARG A 174 32.58 0.22 -20.97
CA ARG A 174 33.47 0.26 -19.79
C ARG A 174 33.85 1.68 -19.42
N ARG A 175 34.22 2.51 -20.40
CA ARG A 175 34.60 3.91 -20.17
C ARG A 175 33.45 4.72 -19.57
N ILE A 176 32.24 4.55 -20.10
CA ILE A 176 31.01 5.19 -19.62
C ILE A 176 30.46 4.61 -18.30
N LYS A 177 31.16 3.63 -17.70
CA LYS A 177 30.77 3.00 -16.44
C LYS A 177 29.43 2.24 -16.49
N ALA A 178 28.91 1.96 -17.68
CA ALA A 178 27.74 1.12 -17.91
C ALA A 178 28.04 -0.39 -17.79
N TRP A 179 29.32 -0.77 -17.75
CA TRP A 179 29.74 -2.18 -17.73
C TRP A 179 29.30 -2.94 -16.49
N ASN A 180 29.19 -2.28 -15.33
CA ASN A 180 28.72 -2.92 -14.09
C ASN A 180 27.29 -3.48 -14.25
N ASP A 181 26.43 -2.78 -15.00
CA ASP A 181 25.07 -3.25 -15.32
C ASP A 181 25.11 -4.48 -16.25
N ILE A 182 26.05 -4.54 -17.18
CA ILE A 182 26.25 -5.67 -18.09
C ILE A 182 26.84 -6.87 -17.35
N GLN A 183 27.81 -6.66 -16.46
CA GLN A 183 28.37 -7.71 -15.62
C GLN A 183 27.28 -8.34 -14.73
N LYS A 184 26.33 -7.53 -14.25
CA LYS A 184 25.13 -8.01 -13.55
C LYS A 184 24.23 -8.87 -14.46
N VAL A 185 24.16 -8.58 -15.76
CA VAL A 185 23.46 -9.45 -16.72
C VAL A 185 24.20 -10.78 -16.87
N TYR A 186 25.51 -10.78 -17.10
CA TYR A 186 26.32 -12.01 -17.19
C TYR A 186 26.12 -12.91 -15.97
N LYS A 187 26.25 -12.36 -14.75
CA LYS A 187 26.05 -13.10 -13.48
C LYS A 187 24.61 -13.62 -13.30
N SER A 188 23.63 -13.04 -14.00
CA SER A 188 22.22 -13.44 -13.88
C SER A 188 21.79 -14.58 -14.81
N GLN A 189 22.66 -14.98 -15.74
CA GLN A 189 22.36 -16.02 -16.71
C GLN A 189 22.15 -17.36 -16.00
N ARG A 190 20.95 -17.94 -16.14
CA ARG A 190 20.62 -19.24 -15.55
C ARG A 190 19.65 -20.03 -16.42
N PHE A 191 19.56 -21.33 -16.18
CA PHE A 191 18.56 -22.17 -16.81
C PHE A 191 17.15 -21.81 -16.32
N ARG A 192 16.18 -21.82 -17.23
CA ARG A 192 14.78 -21.56 -16.92
C ARG A 192 14.20 -22.76 -16.15
N ALA A 193 13.53 -22.47 -15.04
CA ALA A 193 12.76 -23.48 -14.30
C ALA A 193 11.51 -23.95 -15.10
N GLY A 194 11.13 -25.21 -14.92
CA GLY A 194 9.94 -25.81 -15.52
C GLY A 194 10.08 -26.22 -17.00
N LYS A 195 8.93 -26.43 -17.66
CA LYS A 195 8.82 -26.99 -19.03
C LYS A 195 9.24 -26.04 -20.16
N GLY A 196 9.63 -24.80 -19.83
CA GLY A 196 10.10 -23.83 -20.83
C GLY A 196 11.37 -24.26 -21.56
N LYS A 197 12.21 -25.08 -20.91
CA LYS A 197 13.45 -25.63 -21.50
C LYS A 197 13.19 -26.45 -22.77
N MET A 198 12.11 -27.26 -22.76
CA MET A 198 11.68 -28.08 -23.90
C MET A 198 11.08 -27.27 -25.05
N ARG A 199 10.76 -25.98 -24.83
CA ARG A 199 10.11 -25.10 -25.81
C ARG A 199 11.05 -24.00 -26.30
N ASN A 200 12.33 -24.32 -26.49
CA ASN A 200 13.39 -23.40 -26.95
C ASN A 200 13.58 -22.13 -26.09
N ARG A 201 13.19 -22.17 -24.81
CA ARG A 201 13.34 -21.05 -23.84
C ARG A 201 14.21 -21.48 -22.67
N ARG A 202 15.35 -22.11 -22.97
CA ARG A 202 16.20 -22.80 -22.00
C ARG A 202 16.92 -21.88 -21.02
N ARG A 203 17.34 -20.68 -21.41
CA ARG A 203 18.04 -19.72 -20.55
C ARG A 203 17.21 -18.45 -20.29
N ILE A 204 17.46 -17.82 -19.16
CA ILE A 204 16.94 -16.49 -18.80
C ILE A 204 18.09 -15.60 -18.33
N GLN A 205 17.95 -14.30 -18.55
CA GLN A 205 18.91 -13.29 -18.13
C GLN A 205 18.18 -11.97 -17.87
N ARG A 206 18.81 -11.08 -17.09
CA ARG A 206 18.33 -9.71 -16.90
C ARG A 206 18.47 -8.87 -18.18
N ARG A 207 17.73 -7.76 -18.24
CA ARG A 207 17.87 -6.74 -19.29
C ARG A 207 18.84 -5.68 -18.78
N GLY A 208 19.82 -5.33 -19.62
CA GLY A 208 20.79 -4.27 -19.35
C GLY A 208 20.41 -2.97 -20.05
N PRO A 209 21.40 -2.14 -20.43
CA PRO A 209 21.15 -0.84 -21.05
C PRO A 209 20.41 -0.99 -22.39
N LEU A 210 19.59 0.01 -22.69
CA LEU A 210 19.01 0.21 -24.01
C LEU A 210 19.77 1.34 -24.71
N ILE A 211 20.30 1.10 -25.91
CA ILE A 211 20.93 2.15 -26.70
C ILE A 211 19.96 2.61 -27.78
N VAL A 212 19.68 3.91 -27.82
CA VAL A 212 18.80 4.55 -28.79
C VAL A 212 19.64 5.36 -29.75
N TYR A 213 19.49 5.08 -31.05
CA TYR A 213 20.23 5.71 -32.14
C TYR A 213 19.29 6.24 -33.23
N HIS A 214 19.80 7.14 -34.07
CA HIS A 214 19.06 7.65 -35.21
C HIS A 214 19.30 6.84 -36.50
N GLN A 215 20.56 6.69 -36.90
CA GLN A 215 20.99 6.00 -38.11
C GLN A 215 21.80 4.73 -37.77
N ASP A 216 21.67 3.69 -38.59
CA ASP A 216 22.43 2.44 -38.41
C ASP A 216 23.61 2.42 -39.39
N GLN A 217 24.78 2.85 -38.93
CA GLN A 217 26.03 2.84 -39.71
C GLN A 217 26.94 1.65 -39.33
N GLY A 218 26.45 0.71 -38.52
CA GLY A 218 27.26 -0.40 -37.98
C GLY A 218 26.91 -0.77 -36.54
N ILE A 219 26.36 0.21 -35.78
CA ILE A 219 26.01 0.07 -34.36
C ILE A 219 25.21 -1.20 -34.05
N ARG A 220 24.29 -1.60 -34.93
CA ARG A 220 23.50 -2.81 -34.70
C ARG A 220 24.34 -4.08 -34.67
N LYS A 221 25.33 -4.18 -35.56
CA LYS A 221 26.24 -5.34 -35.62
C LYS A 221 27.21 -5.33 -34.45
N ALA A 222 27.72 -4.16 -34.06
CA ALA A 222 28.67 -4.03 -32.95
C ALA A 222 28.08 -4.36 -31.58
N PHE A 223 26.83 -3.95 -31.30
CA PHE A 223 26.25 -4.10 -29.96
C PHE A 223 25.38 -5.37 -29.78
N ARG A 224 24.86 -5.99 -30.86
CA ARG A 224 23.89 -7.12 -30.74
C ARG A 224 24.41 -8.34 -29.99
N ASN A 225 25.72 -8.55 -29.95
CA ASN A 225 26.32 -9.74 -29.33
C ASN A 225 26.55 -9.58 -27.82
N ILE A 226 26.43 -8.35 -27.29
CA ILE A 226 26.63 -8.08 -25.86
C ILE A 226 25.35 -8.47 -25.10
N PRO A 227 25.41 -9.36 -24.10
CA PRO A 227 24.22 -9.87 -23.45
C PRO A 227 23.49 -8.79 -22.66
N GLY A 228 22.17 -8.76 -22.81
CA GLY A 228 21.28 -7.83 -22.11
C GLY A 228 21.20 -6.44 -22.71
N VAL A 229 22.13 -6.06 -23.58
CA VAL A 229 22.06 -4.82 -24.35
C VAL A 229 20.97 -4.97 -25.40
N ASP A 230 20.02 -4.04 -25.42
CA ASP A 230 19.05 -3.94 -26.49
C ASP A 230 19.30 -2.65 -27.28
N LEU A 231 18.90 -2.68 -28.55
CA LEU A 231 19.00 -1.56 -29.48
C LEU A 231 17.62 -1.11 -29.93
N MET A 232 17.46 0.20 -30.14
CA MET A 232 16.22 0.81 -30.62
C MET A 232 16.51 2.01 -31.51
N ASN A 233 15.80 2.10 -32.63
CA ASN A 233 15.85 3.29 -33.47
C ASN A 233 14.81 4.31 -32.98
N ILE A 234 15.18 5.58 -32.94
CA ILE A 234 14.30 6.69 -32.53
C ILE A 234 12.97 6.76 -33.29
N ASN A 235 12.95 6.37 -34.57
CA ASN A 235 11.72 6.39 -35.38
C ASN A 235 10.80 5.21 -35.06
N LYS A 236 11.33 4.11 -34.49
CA LYS A 236 10.62 2.85 -34.24
C LYS A 236 10.68 2.48 -32.76
N MET A 237 10.25 3.42 -31.91
CA MET A 237 10.30 3.27 -30.47
C MET A 237 9.30 2.21 -29.98
N ASN A 238 9.73 1.31 -29.08
CA ASN A 238 8.93 0.17 -28.62
C ASN A 238 8.82 0.13 -27.09
N LEU A 239 7.58 0.14 -26.59
CA LEU A 239 7.27 0.11 -25.16
C LEU A 239 7.82 -1.14 -24.47
N LEU A 240 7.77 -2.30 -25.12
CA LEU A 240 8.24 -3.57 -24.53
C LEU A 240 9.75 -3.55 -24.23
N LYS A 241 10.51 -2.75 -24.99
CA LYS A 241 11.94 -2.57 -24.80
C LYS A 241 12.25 -1.44 -23.81
N LEU A 242 11.48 -0.35 -23.79
CA LEU A 242 11.68 0.74 -22.81
C LEU A 242 11.20 0.37 -21.41
N ALA A 243 10.06 -0.30 -21.30
CA ALA A 243 9.46 -0.71 -20.04
C ALA A 243 9.26 -2.24 -20.00
N PRO A 244 10.35 -3.04 -20.02
CA PRO A 244 10.24 -4.50 -19.97
C PRO A 244 9.52 -4.93 -18.69
N GLY A 245 8.49 -5.76 -18.86
CA GLY A 245 7.65 -6.23 -17.76
C GLY A 245 6.57 -5.25 -17.32
N GLY A 246 6.39 -4.12 -18.02
CA GLY A 246 5.45 -3.06 -17.62
C GLY A 246 6.00 -2.10 -16.57
N HIS A 247 7.24 -2.29 -16.14
CA HIS A 247 7.93 -1.41 -15.19
C HIS A 247 8.73 -0.34 -15.92
N VAL A 248 8.52 0.92 -15.56
CA VAL A 248 9.25 2.09 -16.08
C VAL A 248 10.68 2.17 -15.52
N GLY A 249 11.50 3.10 -16.02
CA GLY A 249 12.86 3.32 -15.51
C GLY A 249 13.89 2.30 -15.99
N ARG A 250 13.93 1.98 -17.30
CA ARG A 250 15.08 1.27 -17.87
C ARG A 250 16.26 2.24 -18.02
N PHE A 251 17.49 1.77 -17.83
CA PHE A 251 18.67 2.56 -18.17
C PHE A 251 18.80 2.69 -19.71
N VAL A 252 18.76 3.93 -20.21
CA VAL A 252 18.79 4.25 -21.64
C VAL A 252 19.97 5.17 -21.95
N ILE A 253 20.72 4.83 -22.99
CA ILE A 253 21.82 5.62 -23.55
C ILE A 253 21.35 6.19 -24.89
N TRP A 254 21.43 7.50 -25.07
CA TRP A 254 20.95 8.20 -26.27
C TRP A 254 22.12 8.74 -27.09
N THR A 255 22.09 8.58 -28.40
CA THR A 255 23.01 9.35 -29.27
C THR A 255 22.50 10.79 -29.42
N LYS A 256 23.40 11.76 -29.65
CA LYS A 256 23.08 13.20 -29.81
C LYS A 256 21.93 13.40 -30.81
N SER A 257 22.10 12.93 -32.04
CA SER A 257 21.07 13.02 -33.09
C SER A 257 19.73 12.35 -32.71
N ALA A 258 19.74 11.26 -31.93
CA ALA A 258 18.51 10.62 -31.47
C ALA A 258 17.80 11.45 -30.40
N PHE A 259 18.56 12.15 -29.56
CA PHE A 259 18.05 13.00 -28.50
C PHE A 259 17.41 14.28 -29.05
N GLU A 260 18.07 14.94 -30.02
CA GLU A 260 17.52 16.12 -30.74
C GLU A 260 16.19 15.79 -31.43
N LYS A 261 16.12 14.62 -32.05
CA LYS A 261 14.94 14.19 -32.80
C LYS A 261 13.72 13.89 -31.93
N LEU A 262 13.85 13.78 -30.60
CA LEU A 262 12.72 13.54 -29.70
C LEU A 262 11.69 14.67 -29.74
N ASP A 263 12.13 15.93 -29.80
CA ASP A 263 11.22 17.07 -29.84
C ASP A 263 10.47 17.14 -31.18
N ALA A 264 11.11 16.83 -32.31
CA ALA A 264 10.41 16.69 -33.59
C ALA A 264 9.39 15.52 -33.56
N LEU A 265 9.75 14.41 -32.90
CA LEU A 265 8.97 13.18 -32.87
C LEU A 265 7.76 13.19 -31.91
N TYR A 266 7.79 13.97 -30.84
CA TYR A 266 6.70 14.05 -29.85
C TYR A 266 6.13 15.45 -29.66
N GLY A 267 6.81 16.48 -30.16
CA GLY A 267 6.46 17.88 -29.93
C GLY A 267 6.80 18.35 -28.52
N THR A 268 6.44 19.59 -28.25
CA THR A 268 6.41 20.19 -26.91
C THR A 268 4.96 20.53 -26.56
N TRP A 269 4.65 21.00 -25.34
CA TRP A 269 3.27 21.43 -25.04
C TRP A 269 2.83 22.65 -25.86
N ARG A 270 3.78 23.45 -26.39
CA ARG A 270 3.50 24.65 -27.20
C ARG A 270 3.47 24.37 -28.69
N LYS A 271 4.27 23.42 -29.16
CA LYS A 271 4.41 23.06 -30.58
C LYS A 271 4.07 21.59 -30.77
N GLU A 272 3.13 21.29 -31.65
CA GLU A 272 2.70 19.92 -31.93
C GLU A 272 3.82 19.07 -32.56
N SER A 273 3.63 17.76 -32.58
CA SER A 273 4.59 16.84 -33.19
C SER A 273 4.62 16.98 -34.71
N GLN A 274 5.83 17.07 -35.28
CA GLN A 274 6.02 17.11 -36.74
C GLN A 274 5.84 15.73 -37.38
N LEU A 275 6.31 14.67 -36.71
CA LEU A 275 6.34 13.31 -37.27
C LEU A 275 5.11 12.48 -36.92
N LYS A 276 4.25 12.95 -36.03
CA LYS A 276 3.03 12.26 -35.63
C LYS A 276 1.84 13.18 -35.84
N ALA A 277 1.03 12.83 -36.82
CA ALA A 277 -0.26 13.46 -37.06
C ALA A 277 -1.10 13.48 -35.76
N ASP A 278 -1.71 14.65 -35.53
CA ASP A 278 -2.64 14.99 -34.46
C ASP A 278 -2.14 14.54 -33.08
N TYR A 279 -0.89 14.88 -32.77
CA TYR A 279 -0.28 14.51 -31.50
C TYR A 279 0.36 15.69 -30.78
N ASN A 280 -0.04 15.84 -29.52
CA ASN A 280 0.58 16.72 -28.56
C ASN A 280 0.92 15.94 -27.26
N LEU A 281 1.88 16.45 -26.49
CA LEU A 281 2.28 15.86 -25.22
C LEU A 281 1.12 15.89 -24.22
N PRO A 282 0.99 14.84 -23.38
CA PRO A 282 -0.04 14.83 -22.34
C PRO A 282 0.23 15.90 -21.29
N PHE A 283 -0.82 16.64 -20.91
CA PHE A 283 -0.74 17.62 -19.84
C PHE A 283 -0.65 16.95 -18.47
N PRO A 284 0.25 17.40 -17.58
CA PRO A 284 0.29 16.94 -16.21
C PRO A 284 -0.93 17.47 -15.43
N LYS A 285 -1.62 16.59 -14.69
CA LYS A 285 -2.75 17.00 -13.83
C LYS A 285 -2.35 17.88 -12.64
N MET A 286 -1.12 17.68 -12.14
CA MET A 286 -0.54 18.47 -11.05
C MET A 286 0.71 19.15 -11.60
N MET A 287 0.75 20.49 -11.52
CA MET A 287 1.93 21.26 -11.95
C MET A 287 3.13 21.02 -11.02
N ASN A 288 2.89 21.00 -9.70
CA ASN A 288 3.87 20.64 -8.69
C ASN A 288 3.50 19.31 -8.04
N THR A 289 4.39 18.31 -8.11
CA THR A 289 4.20 16.99 -7.50
C THR A 289 4.88 16.86 -6.13
N ASP A 290 5.59 17.87 -5.66
CA ASP A 290 6.18 17.89 -4.31
C ASP A 290 5.12 18.28 -3.27
N LEU A 291 4.42 17.25 -2.77
CA LEU A 291 3.41 17.40 -1.74
C LEU A 291 4.00 17.94 -0.42
N SER A 292 5.26 17.61 -0.11
CA SER A 292 5.91 18.07 1.12
C SER A 292 6.08 19.58 1.09
N ARG A 293 6.54 20.14 -0.04
CA ARG A 293 6.64 21.59 -0.24
C ARG A 293 5.26 22.26 -0.17
N LEU A 294 4.25 21.70 -0.84
CA LEU A 294 2.89 22.25 -0.81
C LEU A 294 2.34 22.28 0.63
N LEU A 295 2.39 21.17 1.37
CA LEU A 295 1.89 21.10 2.74
C LEU A 295 2.67 21.97 3.75
N LYS A 296 3.93 22.28 3.45
CA LYS A 296 4.78 23.14 4.29
C LYS A 296 4.72 24.62 3.88
N SER A 297 3.98 24.97 2.83
CA SER A 297 3.89 26.35 2.36
C SER A 297 3.25 27.25 3.44
N GLN A 298 3.68 28.50 3.49
CA GLN A 298 3.22 29.45 4.52
C GLN A 298 1.72 29.74 4.36
N GLU A 299 1.24 29.78 3.11
CA GLU A 299 -0.15 30.02 2.76
C GLU A 299 -1.06 28.93 3.34
N ILE A 300 -0.67 27.66 3.22
CA ILE A 300 -1.43 26.55 3.84
C ILE A 300 -1.30 26.63 5.36
N ARG A 301 -0.08 26.77 5.89
CA ARG A 301 0.16 26.79 7.34
C ARG A 301 -0.58 27.90 8.08
N LYS A 302 -0.77 29.06 7.46
CA LYS A 302 -1.50 30.21 8.04
C LYS A 302 -2.97 29.88 8.36
N VAL A 303 -3.58 28.97 7.60
CA VAL A 303 -5.01 28.62 7.73
C VAL A 303 -5.22 27.31 8.51
N LEU A 304 -4.15 26.53 8.74
CA LEU A 304 -4.25 25.25 9.44
C LEU A 304 -4.57 25.44 10.93
N ARG A 305 -5.49 24.61 11.44
CA ARG A 305 -5.75 24.47 12.87
C ARG A 305 -4.63 23.65 13.54
N ALA A 306 -4.44 23.86 14.84
CA ALA A 306 -3.49 23.06 15.63
C ALA A 306 -3.80 21.55 15.53
N PRO A 307 -2.78 20.70 15.31
CA PRO A 307 -2.98 19.26 15.14
C PRO A 307 -3.43 18.61 16.45
N ARG A 308 -4.54 17.85 16.39
CA ARG A 308 -5.03 17.06 17.53
C ARG A 308 -4.29 15.72 17.61
N LYS A 309 -3.21 15.67 18.41
CA LYS A 309 -2.35 14.48 18.56
C LYS A 309 -2.85 13.47 19.63
N LYS A 310 -4.00 13.72 20.27
CA LYS A 310 -4.53 12.87 21.34
C LYS A 310 -5.07 11.56 20.76
N VAL A 311 -4.38 10.46 21.02
CA VAL A 311 -4.85 9.11 20.69
C VAL A 311 -5.75 8.60 21.83
N VAL A 312 -7.06 8.50 21.56
CA VAL A 312 -8.02 7.91 22.51
C VAL A 312 -8.00 6.40 22.34
N ARG A 313 -7.35 5.69 23.27
CA ARG A 313 -7.36 4.23 23.30
C ARG A 313 -8.65 3.72 23.92
N ARG A 314 -9.10 2.54 23.47
CA ARG A 314 -10.21 1.83 24.13
C ARG A 314 -9.82 1.56 25.58
N VAL A 315 -10.54 2.17 26.50
CA VAL A 315 -10.38 1.89 27.93
C VAL A 315 -11.15 0.61 28.24
N LYS A 316 -10.47 -0.40 28.79
CA LYS A 316 -11.16 -1.58 29.32
C LYS A 316 -12.06 -1.13 30.46
N LYS A 317 -13.37 -1.39 30.34
CA LYS A 317 -14.30 -1.15 31.44
C LYS A 317 -13.91 -2.08 32.60
N LEU A 318 -13.32 -1.51 33.64
CA LEU A 318 -13.00 -2.23 34.87
C LEU A 318 -14.30 -2.42 35.66
N ASN A 319 -14.53 -3.62 36.17
CA ASN A 319 -15.68 -3.87 37.04
C ASN A 319 -15.44 -3.15 38.39
N PRO A 320 -16.29 -2.18 38.79
CA PRO A 320 -16.10 -1.42 40.03
C PRO A 320 -16.22 -2.29 41.29
N LEU A 321 -16.99 -3.37 41.23
CA LEU A 321 -17.20 -4.25 42.39
C LEU A 321 -15.95 -5.07 42.73
N SER A 322 -15.18 -5.48 41.71
CA SER A 322 -13.92 -6.20 41.90
C SER A 322 -12.69 -5.27 41.94
N ASN A 323 -12.78 -4.06 41.39
CA ASN A 323 -11.68 -3.10 41.37
C ASN A 323 -12.00 -1.84 42.19
N THR A 324 -11.38 -1.73 43.37
CA THR A 324 -11.60 -0.62 44.30
C THR A 324 -11.28 0.74 43.71
N ARG A 325 -10.21 0.90 42.91
CA ARG A 325 -9.85 2.18 42.28
C ARG A 325 -10.89 2.61 41.24
N ALA A 326 -11.46 1.65 40.50
CA ALA A 326 -12.56 1.92 39.59
C ALA A 326 -13.82 2.35 40.34
N MET A 327 -14.14 1.72 41.48
CA MET A 327 -15.25 2.14 42.36
C MET A 327 -15.04 3.54 42.89
N LEU A 328 -13.85 3.88 43.38
CA LEU A 328 -13.56 5.18 43.96
C LEU A 328 -13.59 6.30 42.92
N ARG A 329 -13.16 6.02 41.69
CA ARG A 329 -13.26 6.98 40.58
C ARG A 329 -14.72 7.28 40.21
N LEU A 330 -15.63 6.33 40.39
CA LEU A 330 -17.05 6.49 40.10
C LEU A 330 -17.85 7.01 41.29
N ASN A 331 -17.55 6.53 42.49
CA ASN A 331 -18.20 6.88 43.75
C ASN A 331 -17.18 6.91 44.91
N PRO A 332 -16.64 8.10 45.23
CA PRO A 332 -15.73 8.27 46.36
C PRO A 332 -16.35 7.90 47.73
N TYR A 333 -17.67 8.05 47.89
CA TYR A 333 -18.37 7.75 49.15
C TYR A 333 -18.35 6.24 49.50
N ALA A 334 -18.09 5.37 48.52
CA ALA A 334 -17.88 3.95 48.75
C ALA A 334 -16.71 3.68 49.72
N ALA A 335 -15.68 4.54 49.77
CA ALA A 335 -14.61 4.44 50.76
C ALA A 335 -15.11 4.60 52.19
N VAL A 336 -15.99 5.59 52.41
CA VAL A 336 -16.56 5.92 53.73
C VAL A 336 -17.44 4.78 54.20
N LEU A 337 -18.36 4.33 53.34
CA LEU A 337 -19.26 3.21 53.65
C LEU A 337 -18.49 1.91 53.92
N LYS A 338 -17.49 1.59 53.09
CA LYS A 338 -16.66 0.38 53.29
C LYS A 338 -15.88 0.47 54.60
N ARG A 339 -15.33 1.64 54.96
CA ARG A 339 -14.64 1.84 56.24
C ARG A 339 -15.59 1.72 57.43
N ALA A 340 -16.78 2.33 57.36
CA ALA A 340 -17.81 2.22 58.38
C ALA A 340 -18.28 0.77 58.57
N ALA A 341 -18.48 0.04 57.48
CA ALA A 341 -18.85 -1.38 57.51
C ALA A 341 -17.74 -2.25 58.13
N ILE A 342 -16.46 -2.04 57.76
CA ILE A 342 -15.32 -2.75 58.36
C ILE A 342 -15.25 -2.51 59.87
N LEU A 343 -15.41 -1.25 60.31
CA LEU A 343 -15.40 -0.92 61.74
C LEU A 343 -16.58 -1.55 62.48
N THR A 344 -17.77 -1.55 61.88
CA THR A 344 -18.98 -2.17 62.45
C THR A 344 -18.84 -3.70 62.55
N ALA A 345 -18.29 -4.35 61.51
CA ALA A 345 -18.04 -5.78 61.51
C ALA A 345 -17.01 -6.21 62.56
N ARG A 346 -15.90 -5.45 62.69
CA ARG A 346 -14.91 -5.67 63.75
C ARG A 346 -15.53 -5.56 65.14
N LYS A 347 -16.37 -4.55 65.37
CA LYS A 347 -17.10 -4.39 66.63
C LYS A 347 -17.97 -5.62 66.94
N ARG A 348 -18.76 -6.11 65.98
CA ARG A 348 -19.59 -7.30 66.15
C ARG A 348 -18.77 -8.58 66.41
N GLN A 349 -17.63 -8.74 65.74
CA GLN A 349 -16.71 -9.86 65.98
C GLN A 349 -16.18 -9.85 67.40
N GLN A 350 -15.74 -8.68 67.88
CA GLN A 350 -15.27 -8.51 69.25
C GLN A 350 -16.36 -8.78 70.29
N GLU A 351 -17.59 -8.28 70.07
CA GLU A 351 -18.75 -8.57 70.93
C GLU A 351 -19.08 -10.08 70.95
N ARG A 352 -19.04 -10.74 69.78
CA ARG A 352 -19.26 -12.19 69.68
C ARG A 352 -18.17 -12.97 70.40
N GLU A 353 -16.90 -12.58 70.25
CA GLU A 353 -15.75 -13.22 70.91
C GLU A 353 -15.86 -13.14 72.43
N LEU A 354 -16.25 -11.97 72.97
CA LEU A 354 -16.51 -11.79 74.40
C LEU A 354 -17.68 -12.64 74.88
N ALA A 355 -18.81 -12.63 74.17
CA ALA A 355 -19.99 -13.42 74.54
C ALA A 355 -19.72 -14.93 74.48
N LEU A 356 -18.90 -15.39 73.54
CA LEU A 356 -18.52 -16.80 73.39
C LEU A 356 -17.53 -17.22 74.49
N ALA A 357 -16.60 -16.34 74.87
CA ALA A 357 -15.70 -16.54 76.00
C ALA A 357 -16.45 -16.59 77.34
N GLU A 358 -17.44 -15.71 77.56
CA GLU A 358 -18.34 -15.73 78.72
C GLU A 358 -19.13 -17.05 78.77
N LYS A 359 -19.70 -17.51 77.64
CA LYS A 359 -20.42 -18.80 77.55
C LYS A 359 -19.52 -20.02 77.77
N ARG A 360 -18.24 -19.94 77.41
CA ARG A 360 -17.25 -21.02 77.63
C ARG A 360 -16.57 -20.94 78.99
N GLY A 361 -16.86 -19.93 79.82
CA GLY A 361 -16.24 -19.74 81.13
C GLY A 361 -14.74 -19.37 81.10
N VAL A 362 -14.19 -19.01 79.94
CA VAL A 362 -12.75 -18.72 79.78
C VAL A 362 -12.52 -17.21 79.82
N LYS A 363 -11.64 -16.74 80.71
CA LYS A 363 -11.23 -15.32 80.77
C LYS A 363 -10.22 -15.00 79.67
N LEU A 364 -10.60 -14.17 78.71
CA LEU A 364 -9.71 -13.71 77.63
C LEU A 364 -8.59 -12.80 78.18
N PRO A 365 -7.35 -12.91 77.68
CA PRO A 365 -6.23 -12.03 78.09
C PRO A 365 -6.52 -10.55 77.82
N LYS A 366 -6.03 -9.67 78.69
CA LYS A 366 -6.19 -8.19 78.56
C LYS A 366 -5.56 -7.62 77.28
N SER A 367 -4.63 -8.34 76.64
CA SER A 367 -4.00 -7.98 75.37
C SER A 367 -4.90 -8.22 74.14
N THR A 368 -5.96 -9.04 74.29
CA THR A 368 -6.85 -9.37 73.17
C THR A 368 -7.59 -8.13 72.67
N PRO A 369 -7.80 -7.98 71.34
CA PRO A 369 -8.44 -6.80 70.78
C PRO A 369 -9.82 -6.52 71.37
N ALA A 370 -10.63 -7.54 71.64
CA ALA A 370 -11.99 -7.41 72.15
C ALA A 370 -12.03 -6.84 73.59
N VAL A 371 -11.20 -7.37 74.50
CA VAL A 371 -11.09 -6.87 75.88
C VAL A 371 -10.50 -5.45 75.90
N LYS A 372 -9.48 -5.19 75.08
CA LYS A 372 -8.86 -3.87 74.95
C LYS A 372 -9.87 -2.81 74.46
N THR A 373 -10.71 -3.14 73.47
CA THR A 373 -11.76 -2.22 73.01
C THR A 373 -12.83 -1.97 74.07
N LYS A 374 -13.23 -3.00 74.84
CA LYS A 374 -14.21 -2.87 75.94
C LYS A 374 -13.71 -1.90 77.01
N LEU A 375 -12.48 -2.10 77.49
CA LEU A 375 -11.84 -1.23 78.50
C LEU A 375 -11.69 0.21 77.99
N LEU A 376 -11.32 0.39 76.72
CA LEU A 376 -11.20 1.72 76.11
C LEU A 376 -12.56 2.43 76.02
N LEU A 377 -13.61 1.73 75.62
CA LEU A 377 -14.98 2.28 75.55
C LEU A 377 -15.50 2.66 76.94
N GLU A 378 -15.23 1.85 77.96
CA GLU A 378 -15.58 2.16 79.36
C GLU A 378 -14.86 3.43 79.85
N ARG A 379 -13.55 3.53 79.60
CA ARG A 379 -12.76 4.74 79.91
C ARG A 379 -13.34 5.96 79.20
N ARG A 380 -13.68 5.84 77.91
CA ARG A 380 -14.25 6.92 77.11
C ARG A 380 -15.65 7.31 77.60
N ARG A 381 -16.49 6.36 78.01
CA ARG A 381 -17.83 6.62 78.56
C ARG A 381 -17.73 7.39 79.88
N LYS A 382 -16.81 7.00 80.77
CA LYS A 382 -16.52 7.74 82.01
C LYS A 382 -16.11 9.19 81.72
N GLN A 383 -15.21 9.39 80.75
CA GLN A 383 -14.79 10.73 80.31
C GLN A 383 -15.94 11.56 79.72
N ILE A 384 -16.81 10.97 78.88
CA ILE A 384 -17.96 11.67 78.29
C ILE A 384 -18.98 12.07 79.35
N LEU A 385 -19.24 11.21 80.34
CA LEU A 385 -20.16 11.52 81.44
C LEU A 385 -19.62 12.66 82.31
N ALA A 386 -18.32 12.64 82.63
CA ALA A 386 -17.66 13.75 83.33
C ALA A 386 -17.76 15.07 82.53
N ALA A 387 -17.49 15.03 81.23
CA ALA A 387 -17.57 16.20 80.36
C ALA A 387 -19.01 16.72 80.16
N ARG A 388 -20.03 15.84 80.18
CA ARG A 388 -21.45 16.23 80.14
C ARG A 388 -21.91 16.86 81.46
N ALA A 389 -21.44 16.33 82.59
CA ALA A 389 -21.72 16.92 83.91
C ALA A 389 -21.12 18.32 84.05
N ALA A 390 -20.01 18.60 83.38
CA ALA A 390 -19.35 19.91 83.38
C ALA A 390 -19.98 20.97 82.45
N LYS A 391 -21.07 20.68 81.70
CA LYS A 391 -21.74 21.67 80.83
C LYS A 391 -22.95 22.32 81.52
N PRO A 392 -23.05 23.67 81.63
CA PRO A 392 -24.18 24.35 82.26
C PRO A 392 -25.46 24.31 81.39
N LYS A 393 -26.63 24.19 82.03
CA LYS A 393 -27.97 24.11 81.39
C LYS A 393 -28.45 25.51 80.95
N LYS A 394 -28.84 25.66 79.69
CA LYS A 394 -29.42 26.90 79.13
C LYS A 394 -30.95 26.90 79.35
N ALA A 395 -31.49 27.96 79.94
CA ALA A 395 -32.93 28.14 80.20
C ALA A 395 -33.72 28.45 78.91
N VAL A 396 -34.96 27.94 78.84
CA VAL A 396 -35.92 28.10 77.74
C VAL A 396 -36.61 29.47 77.87
N LYS A 397 -36.67 30.27 76.79
CA LYS A 397 -37.47 31.51 76.72
C LYS A 397 -38.64 31.34 75.74
N ALA A 398 -39.82 31.78 76.18
CA ALA A 398 -41.10 31.76 75.46
C ALA A 398 -41.14 32.75 74.28
N LYS A 399 -42.03 32.47 73.31
CA LYS A 399 -42.34 33.32 72.15
C LYS A 399 -43.32 34.45 72.54
N SER A 400 -43.08 35.66 72.04
CA SER A 400 -44.10 36.70 71.78
C SER A 400 -43.77 37.44 70.49
N ALA A 401 -44.77 38.09 69.91
CA ALA A 401 -44.92 38.38 68.49
C ALA A 401 -44.64 39.85 68.06
N THR A 402 -44.34 39.98 66.76
CA THR A 402 -44.72 41.03 65.77
C THR A 402 -43.98 42.36 65.56
N SER A 403 -43.95 42.69 64.24
CA SER A 403 -43.68 43.94 63.49
C SER A 403 -42.21 44.20 63.08
N ALA A 404 -41.77 43.98 61.84
CA ALA A 404 -42.12 44.54 60.51
C ALA A 404 -41.30 45.80 60.14
N ALA A 405 -40.37 45.68 59.17
CA ALA A 405 -40.21 46.58 58.01
C ALA A 405 -38.95 46.24 57.18
N LYS A 406 -39.13 46.16 55.86
CA LYS A 406 -38.14 46.01 54.78
C LYS A 406 -37.36 47.33 54.56
N PRO A 407 -36.24 47.32 53.81
CA PRO A 407 -36.35 47.63 52.38
C PRO A 407 -35.54 46.70 51.45
N ALA A 408 -36.00 46.66 50.20
CA ALA A 408 -35.48 45.90 49.09
C ALA A 408 -34.36 46.65 48.32
N LYS A 409 -33.53 45.89 47.58
CA LYS A 409 -32.89 46.27 46.30
C LYS A 409 -32.32 45.00 45.63
N THR A 410 -32.96 44.46 44.59
CA THR A 410 -32.75 44.66 43.14
C THR A 410 -31.59 43.87 42.50
N THR A 411 -31.98 42.97 41.58
CA THR A 411 -31.36 42.59 40.26
C THR A 411 -29.97 41.92 40.26
N LYS A 412 -29.64 40.91 39.44
CA LYS A 412 -30.00 40.60 38.04
C LYS A 412 -30.04 39.09 37.76
N ALA A 413 -30.77 38.76 36.69
CA ALA A 413 -31.00 37.46 36.09
C ALA A 413 -29.85 36.97 35.18
N SER A 414 -29.84 35.66 34.89
CA SER A 414 -29.51 35.12 33.56
C SER A 414 -30.15 33.73 33.35
N GLU A 415 -31.33 33.78 32.73
CA GLU A 415 -31.85 32.90 31.67
C GLU A 415 -31.46 31.41 31.63
N LYS A 416 -32.47 30.56 31.89
CA LYS A 416 -32.65 29.28 31.18
C LYS A 416 -33.83 29.44 30.22
N SER A 417 -33.54 29.59 28.93
CA SER A 417 -34.53 29.44 27.87
C SER A 417 -34.86 27.96 27.65
N ALA A 418 -36.12 27.59 27.85
CA ALA A 418 -36.70 26.40 27.25
C ALA A 418 -36.99 26.70 25.77
N LYS A 419 -36.57 25.82 24.85
CA LYS A 419 -37.20 25.70 23.53
C LYS A 419 -37.52 24.24 23.26
N SER A 420 -38.82 24.01 23.30
CA SER A 420 -39.59 22.91 22.73
C SER A 420 -39.16 22.56 21.31
N SER A 421 -38.85 21.28 21.07
CA SER A 421 -38.80 20.71 19.73
C SER A 421 -40.22 20.34 19.29
N GLN A 422 -40.78 21.15 18.38
CA GLN A 422 -41.98 20.81 17.63
C GLN A 422 -41.67 19.68 16.65
N LYS A 423 -42.56 18.67 16.64
CA LYS A 423 -42.72 17.68 15.58
C LYS A 423 -43.19 18.39 14.31
N ALA A 424 -42.51 18.17 13.19
CA ALA A 424 -43.05 18.42 11.86
C ALA A 424 -43.36 17.07 11.20
N ALA A 425 -44.62 16.90 10.80
CA ALA A 425 -45.08 15.84 9.91
C ALA A 425 -44.72 16.19 8.44
N PRO A 426 -44.64 15.21 7.53
CA PRO A 426 -44.25 15.43 6.14
C PRO A 426 -45.47 15.84 5.29
N ALA A 427 -45.27 16.77 4.36
CA ALA A 427 -46.24 17.07 3.31
C ALA A 427 -45.62 16.82 1.93
N LYS A 428 -46.35 16.04 1.13
CA LYS A 428 -46.18 15.81 -0.30
C LYS A 428 -46.39 17.12 -1.08
N LYS A 429 -45.48 17.41 -2.01
CA LYS A 429 -45.76 17.61 -3.44
C LYS A 429 -44.46 17.52 -4.22
#